data_AF-A0A7C4KSM8-F1
#
_entry.id   AF-A0A7C4KSM8-F1
#
_cell.length_a   1.000
_cell.length_b   1.000
_cell.length_c   1.000
_cell.angle_alpha   90.00
_cell.angle_beta   90.00
_cell.angle_gamma   90.00
#
_symmetry.space_group_name_H-M   'P 1'
#
loop_
_entity.id
_entity.type
_entity.pdbx_description
1 polymer ?
#
loop_
_entity_poly.entity_id
_entity_poly.type
_entity_poly.pdbx_seq_one_letter_code
_entity_poly.pdbx_strand_id
1 'polypeptide(L)'
;MQQHSTESKSASCPVFAEPTPLGLLGLSLGCAALTPIAFGASLTAEGLRTAAVFCLLFGAGCQFLAGVMNFANKNLFGGTLFLAFSFNWLLNWWLLSGLAEGRAPDHGVLLATDACALVIFAVFTYGFGFYSKLLFLFLLDIDLLYLAKVINGATQTTALAMPIAIFTVALGALSLYLAFAMLINPVANRRVFPVPGPAYQPAPAPGFDGSVRRAILEILYRHFRERAFQEMPREDFLREARARLGELDAMPDVFYLAERGLVRLTPADSPAWMRSLRLTADGVDLYEQTVLGKAQAL
;
A
#
# COMPACT_ATOMS: atom_id res chain seq x y z
N MET A 1 29.08 -18.08 9.99
CA MET A 1 29.09 -17.00 8.98
C MET A 1 27.97 -17.27 7.99
N GLN A 2 26.79 -16.72 8.26
CA GLN A 2 25.63 -16.85 7.37
C GLN A 2 25.70 -15.75 6.32
N GLN A 3 25.67 -16.17 5.06
CA GLN A 3 25.54 -15.31 3.89
C GLN A 3 24.16 -14.63 3.92
N HIS A 4 24.15 -13.31 4.06
CA HIS A 4 22.98 -12.50 3.72
C HIS A 4 22.98 -12.26 2.22
N SER A 5 22.29 -13.13 1.49
CA SER A 5 21.87 -12.90 0.11
C SER A 5 20.77 -11.83 0.11
N THR A 6 21.15 -10.59 -0.20
CA THR A 6 20.23 -9.51 -0.56
C THR A 6 19.59 -9.84 -1.91
N GLU A 7 18.44 -10.50 -1.89
CA GLU A 7 17.55 -10.61 -3.04
C GLU A 7 17.14 -9.21 -3.51
N SER A 8 17.56 -8.85 -4.71
CA SER A 8 17.07 -7.69 -5.43
C SER A 8 15.57 -7.91 -5.68
N LYS A 9 14.70 -7.13 -5.03
CA LYS A 9 13.27 -7.06 -5.40
C LYS A 9 13.19 -6.62 -6.86
N SER A 10 12.97 -7.57 -7.77
CA SER A 10 12.26 -7.25 -9.00
C SER A 10 10.92 -6.65 -8.56
N ALA A 11 10.53 -5.51 -9.11
CA ALA A 11 9.15 -5.08 -8.98
C ALA A 11 8.33 -6.06 -9.83
N SER A 12 8.04 -7.23 -9.27
CA SER A 12 7.20 -8.23 -9.90
C SER A 12 5.88 -7.56 -10.23
N CYS A 13 5.43 -7.67 -11.49
CA CYS A 13 4.09 -7.25 -11.89
C CYS A 13 3.08 -7.81 -10.88
N PRO A 14 2.16 -6.98 -10.33
CA PRO A 14 1.18 -7.46 -9.37
C PRO A 14 0.37 -8.62 -9.98
N VAL A 15 0.16 -9.67 -9.18
CA VAL A 15 -0.56 -10.87 -9.62
C VAL A 15 -2.03 -10.57 -9.87
N PHE A 16 -2.60 -9.68 -9.07
CA PHE A 16 -3.99 -9.23 -9.16
C PHE A 16 -4.07 -7.74 -9.47
N ALA A 17 -5.18 -7.32 -10.07
CA ALA A 17 -5.55 -5.91 -10.13
C ALA A 17 -5.60 -5.29 -8.72
N GLU A 18 -5.49 -3.97 -8.63
CA GLU A 18 -5.43 -3.24 -7.36
C GLU A 18 -6.64 -3.58 -6.47
N PRO A 19 -6.44 -4.33 -5.36
CA PRO A 19 -7.55 -4.93 -4.63
C PRO A 19 -8.06 -4.06 -3.47
N THR A 20 -7.35 -2.99 -3.09
CA THR A 20 -7.72 -2.09 -1.99
C THR A 20 -9.14 -1.49 -2.12
N PRO A 21 -9.62 -1.07 -3.31
CA PRO A 21 -10.97 -0.53 -3.45
C PRO A 21 -12.05 -1.53 -3.05
N LEU A 22 -11.87 -2.83 -3.32
CA LEU A 22 -12.81 -3.87 -2.91
C LEU A 22 -12.94 -3.93 -1.38
N GLY A 23 -11.81 -3.93 -0.68
CA GLY A 23 -11.79 -3.94 0.79
C GLY A 23 -12.46 -2.71 1.38
N LEU A 24 -12.19 -1.53 0.82
CA LEU A 24 -12.75 -0.26 1.28
C LEU A 24 -14.27 -0.13 0.98
N LEU A 25 -14.74 -0.60 -0.17
CA LEU A 25 -16.18 -0.67 -0.46
C LEU A 25 -16.88 -1.62 0.50
N GLY A 26 -16.28 -2.78 0.77
CA GLY A 26 -16.78 -3.75 1.75
C GLY A 26 -16.91 -3.15 3.15
N LEU A 27 -15.88 -2.43 3.60
CA LEU A 27 -15.90 -1.70 4.87
C LEU A 27 -17.02 -0.64 4.89
N SER A 28 -17.17 0.15 3.83
CA SER A 28 -18.21 1.18 3.76
C SER A 28 -19.61 0.58 3.89
N LEU A 29 -19.88 -0.55 3.21
CA LEU A 29 -21.16 -1.24 3.31
C LEU A 29 -21.38 -1.87 4.69
N GLY A 30 -20.33 -2.42 5.30
CA GLY A 30 -20.36 -2.91 6.68
C GLY A 30 -20.72 -1.80 7.67
N CYS A 31 -20.04 -0.65 7.60
CA CYS A 31 -20.36 0.51 8.44
C CYS A 31 -21.79 1.02 8.20
N ALA A 32 -22.23 1.11 6.94
CA ALA A 32 -23.59 1.52 6.61
C ALA A 32 -24.65 0.61 7.23
N ALA A 33 -24.41 -0.71 7.26
CA ALA A 33 -25.29 -1.68 7.90
C ALA A 33 -25.32 -1.56 9.44
N LEU A 34 -24.22 -1.12 10.05
CA LEU A 34 -24.16 -0.86 11.50
C LEU A 34 -24.82 0.46 11.90
N THR A 35 -24.94 1.44 11.00
CA THR A 35 -25.48 2.77 11.33
C THR A 35 -26.85 2.72 12.03
N PRO A 36 -27.89 2.02 11.53
CA PRO A 36 -29.18 1.98 12.22
C PRO A 36 -29.11 1.34 13.62
N ILE A 37 -28.19 0.40 13.83
CA ILE A 37 -27.94 -0.23 15.14
C ILE A 37 -27.23 0.74 16.07
N ALA A 38 -26.18 1.40 15.58
CA ALA A 38 -25.36 2.34 16.35
C ALA A 38 -26.17 3.56 16.84
N PHE A 39 -27.20 3.97 16.08
CA PHE A 39 -28.13 5.04 16.46
C PHE A 39 -29.39 4.53 17.18
N GLY A 40 -29.48 3.23 17.49
CA GLY A 40 -30.59 2.65 18.25
C GLY A 40 -31.91 2.44 17.46
N ALA A 41 -31.94 2.75 16.16
CA ALA A 41 -33.13 2.68 15.32
C ALA A 41 -33.53 1.25 14.90
N SER A 42 -32.61 0.28 14.98
CA SER A 42 -32.86 -1.11 14.54
C SER A 42 -32.31 -2.14 15.53
N LEU A 43 -32.47 -1.89 16.83
CA LEU A 43 -32.14 -2.84 17.92
C LEU A 43 -33.21 -3.94 18.05
N THR A 44 -33.44 -4.67 16.95
CA THR A 44 -34.35 -5.83 16.88
C THR A 44 -33.57 -7.07 16.44
N ALA A 45 -34.06 -8.27 16.75
CA ALA A 45 -33.41 -9.51 16.31
C ALA A 45 -33.22 -9.55 14.78
N GLU A 46 -34.21 -9.10 14.01
CA GLU A 46 -34.13 -9.03 12.55
C GLU A 46 -33.15 -7.95 12.06
N GLY A 47 -33.09 -6.80 12.73
CA GLY A 47 -32.11 -5.75 12.45
C GLY A 47 -30.68 -6.23 12.67
N LEU A 48 -30.44 -6.90 13.82
CA LEU A 48 -29.14 -7.48 14.16
C LEU A 48 -28.73 -8.59 13.17
N ARG A 49 -29.64 -9.52 12.82
CA ARG A 49 -29.39 -10.57 11.81
C ARG A 49 -29.04 -9.98 10.45
N THR A 50 -29.81 -8.99 10.02
CA THR A 50 -29.58 -8.32 8.73
C THR A 50 -28.19 -7.68 8.71
N ALA A 51 -27.86 -6.89 9.72
CA ALA A 51 -26.54 -6.25 9.80
C ALA A 51 -25.40 -7.28 9.92
N ALA A 52 -25.63 -8.40 10.62
CA ALA A 52 -24.66 -9.48 10.71
C ALA A 52 -24.30 -10.03 9.32
N VAL A 53 -25.27 -10.25 8.43
CA VAL A 53 -25.02 -10.73 7.06
C VAL A 53 -24.17 -9.73 6.27
N PHE A 54 -24.42 -8.42 6.40
CA PHE A 54 -23.58 -7.40 5.77
C PHE A 54 -22.16 -7.37 6.36
N CYS A 55 -22.02 -7.56 7.67
CA CYS A 55 -20.72 -7.71 8.32
C CYS A 55 -19.95 -8.91 7.76
N LEU A 56 -20.62 -10.05 7.55
CA LEU A 56 -20.00 -11.26 7.01
C LEU A 56 -19.58 -11.11 5.54
N LEU A 57 -20.51 -10.70 4.67
CA LEU A 57 -20.27 -10.72 3.22
C LEU A 57 -19.40 -9.54 2.77
N PHE A 58 -19.71 -8.33 3.25
CA PHE A 58 -19.05 -7.11 2.80
C PHE A 58 -17.94 -6.69 3.75
N GLY A 59 -18.23 -6.62 5.05
CA GLY A 59 -17.23 -6.27 6.06
C GLY A 59 -16.06 -7.25 6.04
N ALA A 60 -16.34 -8.54 6.18
CA ALA A 60 -15.32 -9.59 6.23
C ALA A 60 -14.93 -10.12 4.85
N GLY A 61 -15.89 -10.54 4.03
CA GLY A 61 -15.61 -11.22 2.76
C GLY A 61 -14.80 -10.38 1.77
N CYS A 62 -15.23 -9.15 1.48
CA CYS A 62 -14.50 -8.25 0.58
C CYS A 62 -13.08 -7.93 1.11
N GLN A 63 -12.94 -7.69 2.41
CA GLN A 63 -11.64 -7.40 3.02
C GLN A 63 -10.74 -8.63 3.08
N PHE A 64 -11.29 -9.83 3.27
CA PHE A 64 -10.52 -11.08 3.21
C PHE A 64 -9.87 -11.24 1.84
N LEU A 65 -10.68 -11.13 0.79
CA LEU A 65 -10.21 -11.22 -0.59
C LEU A 65 -9.19 -10.12 -0.90
N ALA A 66 -9.48 -8.88 -0.52
CA ALA A 66 -8.57 -7.76 -0.71
C ALA A 66 -7.22 -7.97 0.01
N GLY A 67 -7.24 -8.52 1.21
CA GLY A 67 -6.04 -8.79 2.00
C GLY A 67 -5.19 -9.91 1.41
N VAL A 68 -5.80 -11.03 1.00
CA VAL A 68 -5.11 -12.14 0.31
C VAL A 68 -4.48 -11.67 -1.00
N MET A 69 -5.24 -10.91 -1.82
CA MET A 69 -4.72 -10.34 -3.07
C MET A 69 -3.59 -9.35 -2.83
N ASN A 70 -3.65 -8.54 -1.76
CA ASN A 70 -2.56 -7.66 -1.38
C ASN A 70 -1.28 -8.42 -0.99
N PHE A 71 -1.38 -9.53 -0.24
CA PHE A 71 -0.22 -10.38 0.04
C PHE A 71 0.37 -11.03 -1.20
N ALA A 72 -0.49 -11.49 -2.13
CA ALA A 72 -0.04 -12.00 -3.42
C ALA A 72 0.69 -10.91 -4.23
N ASN A 73 0.19 -9.66 -4.16
CA ASN A 73 0.83 -8.48 -4.74
C ASN A 73 2.03 -7.94 -3.93
N LYS A 74 2.49 -8.66 -2.90
CA LYS A 74 3.60 -8.27 -2.01
C LYS A 74 3.40 -6.94 -1.26
N ASN A 75 2.15 -6.49 -1.14
CA ASN A 75 1.76 -5.37 -0.29
C ASN A 75 1.51 -5.86 1.15
N LEU A 76 2.57 -5.90 1.96
CA LEU A 76 2.53 -6.36 3.35
C LEU A 76 1.58 -5.51 4.22
N PHE A 77 1.64 -4.18 4.09
CA PHE A 77 0.82 -3.27 4.88
C PHE A 77 -0.67 -3.45 4.58
N GLY A 78 -1.05 -3.37 3.29
CA GLY A 78 -2.43 -3.55 2.87
C GLY A 78 -2.96 -4.94 3.21
N GLY A 79 -2.17 -5.99 2.94
CA GLY A 79 -2.56 -7.38 3.18
C GLY A 79 -2.84 -7.67 4.66
N THR A 80 -1.95 -7.22 5.54
CA THR A 80 -2.09 -7.41 6.98
C THR A 80 -3.29 -6.64 7.52
N LEU A 81 -3.45 -5.38 7.11
CA LEU A 81 -4.54 -4.51 7.57
C LEU A 81 -5.91 -5.07 7.19
N PHE A 82 -6.12 -5.39 5.91
CA PHE A 82 -7.42 -5.89 5.44
C PHE A 82 -7.77 -7.26 6.01
N LEU A 83 -6.79 -8.15 6.24
CA LEU A 83 -7.07 -9.42 6.91
C LEU A 83 -7.41 -9.23 8.39
N ALA A 84 -6.69 -8.37 9.11
CA ALA A 84 -7.00 -8.07 10.50
C ALA A 84 -8.43 -7.52 10.65
N PHE A 85 -8.83 -6.58 9.79
CA PHE A 85 -10.20 -6.09 9.77
C PHE A 85 -11.20 -7.16 9.33
N SER A 86 -10.87 -7.98 8.33
CA SER A 86 -11.76 -9.05 7.89
C SER A 86 -12.16 -9.97 9.06
N PHE A 87 -11.19 -10.42 9.86
CA PHE A 87 -11.47 -11.22 11.04
C PHE A 87 -12.21 -10.45 12.13
N ASN A 88 -11.95 -9.15 12.30
CA ASN A 88 -12.74 -8.31 13.19
C ASN A 88 -14.22 -8.20 12.74
N TRP A 89 -14.48 -8.11 11.44
CA TRP A 89 -15.83 -8.13 10.88
C TRP A 89 -16.51 -9.49 11.01
N LEU A 90 -15.75 -10.60 10.96
CA LEU A 90 -16.29 -11.93 11.30
C LEU A 90 -16.72 -12.01 12.77
N LEU A 91 -15.94 -11.40 13.68
CA LEU A 91 -16.34 -11.30 15.09
C LEU A 91 -17.59 -10.44 15.25
N ASN A 92 -17.74 -9.34 14.51
CA ASN A 92 -18.97 -8.53 14.52
C ASN A 92 -20.17 -9.30 13.97
N TRP A 93 -20.00 -10.08 12.90
CA TRP A 93 -21.05 -10.98 12.41
C TRP A 93 -21.48 -11.97 13.50
N TRP A 94 -20.52 -12.65 14.14
CA TRP A 94 -20.79 -13.62 15.20
C TRP A 94 -21.48 -12.96 16.41
N LEU A 95 -21.00 -11.80 16.84
CA LEU A 95 -21.58 -10.99 17.93
C LEU A 95 -23.04 -10.63 17.63
N LEU A 96 -23.31 -10.04 16.47
CA LEU A 96 -24.66 -9.60 16.10
C LEU A 96 -25.62 -10.78 15.94
N SER A 97 -25.14 -11.89 15.37
CA SER A 97 -25.92 -13.13 15.24
C SER A 97 -26.25 -13.71 16.62
N GLY A 98 -25.26 -13.76 17.52
CA GLY A 98 -25.45 -14.21 18.90
C GLY A 98 -26.45 -13.33 19.66
N LEU A 99 -26.31 -12.01 19.56
CA LEU A 99 -27.22 -11.06 20.21
C LEU A 99 -28.66 -11.20 19.70
N ALA A 100 -28.86 -11.43 18.40
CA ALA A 100 -30.18 -11.69 17.83
C ALA A 100 -30.82 -12.98 18.38
N GLU A 101 -30.01 -13.93 18.85
CA GLU A 101 -30.43 -15.16 19.49
C GLU A 101 -30.45 -15.07 21.02
N GLY A 102 -30.22 -13.88 21.60
CA GLY A 102 -30.19 -13.67 23.05
C GLY A 102 -28.93 -14.19 23.74
N ARG A 103 -27.84 -14.45 22.99
CA ARG A 103 -26.54 -14.83 23.54
C ARG A 103 -25.59 -13.63 23.54
N ALA A 104 -25.17 -13.22 24.72
CA ALA A 104 -24.14 -12.19 24.87
C ALA A 104 -22.76 -12.85 25.06
N PRO A 105 -21.72 -12.38 24.37
CA PRO A 105 -20.35 -12.81 24.63
C PRO A 105 -19.81 -12.23 25.95
N ASP A 106 -18.69 -12.79 26.40
CA ASP A 106 -18.00 -12.29 27.59
C ASP A 106 -17.44 -10.88 27.37
N HIS A 107 -17.86 -9.95 28.23
CA HIS A 107 -17.47 -8.54 28.15
C HIS A 107 -15.97 -8.33 28.40
N GLY A 108 -15.38 -9.09 29.34
CA GLY A 108 -13.97 -8.95 29.69
C GLY A 108 -13.05 -9.34 28.53
N VAL A 109 -13.39 -10.41 27.82
CA VAL A 109 -12.68 -10.86 26.62
C VAL A 109 -12.77 -9.82 25.50
N LEU A 110 -13.97 -9.26 25.25
CA LEU A 110 -14.15 -8.21 24.24
C LEU A 110 -13.35 -6.96 24.57
N LEU A 111 -13.39 -6.49 25.83
CA LEU A 111 -12.64 -5.32 26.27
C LEU A 111 -11.13 -5.51 26.12
N ALA A 112 -10.59 -6.67 26.52
CA ALA A 112 -9.18 -6.99 26.36
C ALA A 112 -8.76 -7.04 24.89
N THR A 113 -9.62 -7.60 24.03
CA THR A 113 -9.39 -7.68 22.59
C THR A 113 -9.41 -6.30 21.94
N ASP A 114 -10.38 -5.45 22.29
CA ASP A 114 -10.47 -4.07 21.81
C ASP A 114 -9.27 -3.23 22.26
N ALA A 115 -8.78 -3.43 23.49
CA ALA A 115 -7.58 -2.76 23.99
C ALA A 115 -6.30 -3.19 23.23
N CYS A 116 -6.17 -4.48 22.91
CA CYS A 116 -5.07 -4.98 22.09
C CYS A 116 -5.15 -4.42 20.65
N ALA A 117 -6.35 -4.42 20.07
CA ALA A 117 -6.59 -3.87 18.74
C ALA A 117 -6.22 -2.39 18.66
N LEU A 118 -6.54 -1.59 19.68
CA LEU A 118 -6.14 -0.18 19.76
C LEU A 118 -4.62 0.01 19.66
N VAL A 119 -3.84 -0.79 20.37
CA VAL A 119 -2.37 -0.72 20.31
C VAL A 119 -1.85 -1.08 18.93
N ILE A 120 -2.41 -2.12 18.32
CA ILE A 120 -2.04 -2.56 16.98
C ILE A 120 -2.36 -1.46 15.95
N PHE A 121 -3.58 -0.92 15.98
CA PHE A 121 -4.00 0.10 15.02
C PHE A 121 -3.25 1.41 15.18
N ALA A 122 -2.89 1.82 16.41
CA ALA A 122 -2.05 3.00 16.61
C ALA A 122 -0.69 2.90 15.89
N VAL A 123 -0.09 1.70 15.86
CA VAL A 123 1.15 1.45 15.10
C VAL A 123 0.90 1.52 13.59
N PHE A 124 -0.23 0.96 13.12
CA PHE A 124 -0.61 1.09 11.71
C PHE A 124 -0.88 2.55 11.32
N THR A 125 -1.57 3.33 12.14
CA THR A 125 -1.83 4.76 11.91
C THR A 125 -0.52 5.52 11.70
N TYR A 126 0.48 5.26 12.54
CA TYR A 126 1.82 5.83 12.33
C TYR A 126 2.42 5.42 10.98
N GLY A 127 2.38 4.14 10.63
CA GLY A 127 2.90 3.63 9.35
C GLY A 127 2.20 4.23 8.13
N PHE A 128 0.87 4.35 8.16
CA PHE A 128 0.07 4.91 7.07
C PHE A 128 0.27 6.43 6.89
N GLY A 129 0.75 7.11 7.93
CA GLY A 129 1.19 8.50 7.84
C GLY A 129 2.29 8.74 6.79
N PHE A 130 3.09 7.73 6.44
CA PHE A 130 4.08 7.83 5.37
C PHE A 130 3.49 7.67 3.94
N TYR A 131 2.22 7.31 3.80
CA TYR A 131 1.58 7.07 2.49
C TYR A 131 0.66 8.23 2.08
N SER A 132 -0.29 8.61 2.95
CA SER A 132 -1.24 9.70 2.67
C SER A 132 -1.84 10.25 3.96
N LYS A 133 -2.04 11.57 4.02
CA LYS A 133 -2.80 12.22 5.09
C LYS A 133 -4.23 11.69 5.23
N LEU A 134 -4.84 11.26 4.12
CA LEU A 134 -6.20 10.74 4.15
C LEU A 134 -6.25 9.32 4.73
N LEU A 135 -5.27 8.47 4.39
CA LEU A 135 -5.12 7.15 5.01
C LEU A 135 -4.76 7.25 6.50
N PHE A 136 -3.93 8.24 6.86
CA PHE A 136 -3.64 8.56 8.26
C PHE A 136 -4.91 8.95 9.02
N LEU A 137 -5.72 9.88 8.47
CA LEU A 137 -6.97 10.30 9.09
C LEU A 137 -7.96 9.14 9.21
N PHE A 138 -8.03 8.29 8.18
CA PHE A 138 -8.86 7.10 8.18
C PHE A 138 -8.51 6.13 9.31
N LEU A 139 -7.23 5.85 9.56
CA LEU A 139 -6.84 4.99 10.68
C LEU A 139 -6.89 5.70 12.04
N LEU A 140 -6.64 7.00 12.08
CA LEU A 140 -6.84 7.80 13.30
C LEU A 140 -8.30 7.75 13.77
N ASP A 141 -9.26 7.79 12.84
CA ASP A 141 -10.68 7.62 13.15
C ASP A 141 -10.96 6.25 13.79
N ILE A 142 -10.29 5.19 13.31
CA ILE A 142 -10.35 3.85 13.91
C ILE A 142 -9.74 3.83 15.31
N ASP A 143 -8.58 4.47 15.52
CA ASP A 143 -7.96 4.56 16.84
C ASP A 143 -8.88 5.27 17.84
N LEU A 144 -9.51 6.37 17.43
CA LEU A 144 -10.47 7.09 18.25
C LEU A 144 -11.73 6.27 18.55
N LEU A 145 -12.21 5.50 17.56
CA LEU A 145 -13.32 4.56 17.74
C LEU A 145 -12.97 3.50 18.78
N TYR A 146 -11.82 2.83 18.66
CA TYR A 146 -11.39 1.81 19.61
C TYR A 146 -11.09 2.39 20.99
N LEU A 147 -10.49 3.57 21.08
CA LEU A 147 -10.29 4.28 22.34
C LEU A 147 -11.64 4.55 23.03
N ALA A 148 -12.62 5.05 22.29
CA ALA A 148 -13.96 5.27 22.81
C ALA A 148 -14.62 3.96 23.28
N LYS A 149 -14.51 2.86 22.51
CA LYS A 149 -15.00 1.54 22.92
C LYS A 149 -14.34 1.03 24.20
N VAL A 150 -13.02 1.14 24.31
CA VAL A 150 -12.26 0.70 25.49
C VAL A 150 -12.65 1.50 26.73
N ILE A 151 -12.73 2.84 26.63
CA ILE A 151 -13.16 3.68 27.76
C ILE A 151 -14.61 3.35 28.13
N ASN A 152 -15.49 3.19 27.13
CA ASN A 152 -16.89 2.81 27.34
C ASN A 152 -16.99 1.48 28.13
N GLY A 153 -16.30 0.44 27.67
CA GLY A 153 -16.33 -0.88 28.29
C GLY A 153 -15.61 -0.96 29.64
N ALA A 154 -14.56 -0.18 29.87
CA ALA A 154 -13.84 -0.15 31.15
C ALA A 154 -14.60 0.64 32.23
N THR A 155 -15.26 1.74 31.85
CA THR A 155 -16.00 2.61 32.80
C THR A 155 -17.48 2.27 32.91
N GLN A 156 -18.00 1.41 32.03
CA GLN A 156 -19.43 1.09 31.90
C GLN A 156 -20.31 2.33 31.67
N THR A 157 -19.74 3.41 31.11
CA THR A 157 -20.48 4.63 30.78
C THR A 157 -21.24 4.48 29.46
N THR A 158 -22.36 5.16 29.29
CA THR A 158 -23.07 5.25 28.00
C THR A 158 -22.74 6.52 27.22
N ALA A 159 -22.02 7.46 27.82
CA ALA A 159 -21.72 8.77 27.22
C ALA A 159 -20.93 8.67 25.90
N LEU A 160 -20.20 7.57 25.70
CA LEU A 160 -19.39 7.34 24.51
C LEU A 160 -20.13 6.61 23.37
N ALA A 161 -21.39 6.21 23.57
CA ALA A 161 -22.17 5.54 22.53
C ALA A 161 -22.33 6.41 21.27
N MET A 162 -22.65 7.69 21.44
CA MET A 162 -22.79 8.63 20.31
C MET A 162 -21.45 8.89 19.59
N PRO A 163 -20.33 9.19 20.28
CA PRO A 163 -19.01 9.22 19.64
C PRO A 163 -18.68 7.96 18.82
N ILE A 164 -18.90 6.76 19.36
CA ILE A 164 -18.66 5.50 18.65
C ILE A 164 -19.50 5.41 17.36
N ALA A 165 -20.78 5.79 17.43
CA ALA A 165 -21.65 5.82 16.25
C ALA A 165 -21.17 6.83 15.20
N ILE A 166 -20.74 8.02 15.60
CA ILE A 166 -20.20 9.04 14.70
C ILE A 166 -18.93 8.56 14.01
N PHE A 167 -17.97 8.01 14.76
CA PHE A 167 -16.75 7.44 14.17
C PHE A 167 -17.05 6.29 13.22
N THR A 168 -18.04 5.44 13.52
CA THR A 168 -18.45 4.35 12.61
C THR A 168 -18.92 4.89 11.25
N VAL A 169 -19.72 5.98 11.25
CA VAL A 169 -20.19 6.62 10.02
C VAL A 169 -19.06 7.34 9.30
N ALA A 170 -18.21 8.07 10.03
CA ALA A 170 -17.05 8.76 9.48
C ALA A 170 -16.09 7.78 8.78
N LEU A 171 -15.81 6.65 9.43
CA LEU A 171 -15.02 5.55 8.88
C LEU A 171 -15.58 5.04 7.56
N GLY A 172 -16.90 4.77 7.52
CA GLY A 172 -17.59 4.32 6.31
C GLY A 172 -17.49 5.33 5.17
N ALA A 173 -17.67 6.62 5.47
CA ALA A 173 -17.59 7.70 4.49
C ALA A 173 -16.17 7.91 3.94
N LEU A 174 -15.16 7.90 4.82
CA LEU A 174 -13.75 7.99 4.44
C LEU A 174 -13.33 6.80 3.58
N SER A 175 -13.77 5.59 3.95
CA SER A 175 -13.55 4.37 3.17
C SER A 175 -14.12 4.49 1.76
N LEU A 176 -15.37 4.94 1.64
CA LEU A 176 -16.05 5.11 0.37
C LEU A 176 -15.35 6.14 -0.52
N TYR A 177 -14.96 7.28 0.07
CA TYR A 177 -14.22 8.32 -0.63
C TYR A 177 -12.89 7.78 -1.19
N LEU A 178 -12.11 7.07 -0.36
CA LEU A 178 -10.85 6.46 -0.77
C LEU A 178 -11.06 5.43 -1.90
N ALA A 179 -12.08 4.58 -1.78
CA ALA A 179 -12.41 3.61 -2.83
C ALA A 179 -12.75 4.30 -4.16
N PHE A 180 -13.60 5.34 -4.12
CA PHE A 180 -13.94 6.12 -5.32
C PHE A 180 -12.73 6.84 -5.91
N ALA A 181 -11.84 7.38 -5.08
CA ALA A 181 -10.61 7.99 -5.57
C ALA A 181 -9.73 7.00 -6.32
N MET A 182 -9.61 5.77 -5.80
CA MET A 182 -8.80 4.72 -6.43
C MET A 182 -9.44 4.14 -7.70
N LEU A 183 -10.77 4.14 -7.81
CA LEU A 183 -11.47 3.62 -9.00
C LEU A 183 -11.65 4.69 -10.09
N ILE A 184 -12.04 5.91 -9.72
CA ILE A 184 -12.45 6.94 -10.68
C ILE A 184 -11.28 7.76 -11.20
N ASN A 185 -10.28 8.09 -10.36
CA ASN A 185 -9.17 8.92 -10.82
C ASN A 185 -8.38 8.28 -11.99
N PRO A 186 -8.07 6.96 -11.97
CA PRO A 186 -7.41 6.31 -13.10
C PRO A 186 -8.27 6.30 -14.37
N VAL A 187 -9.56 5.97 -14.23
CA VAL A 187 -10.50 5.93 -15.36
C VAL A 187 -10.71 7.32 -15.98
N ALA A 188 -10.79 8.37 -15.15
CA ALA A 188 -10.96 9.74 -15.60
C ALA A 188 -9.65 10.40 -16.09
N ASN A 189 -8.51 9.72 -15.91
CA ASN A 189 -7.16 10.24 -16.17
C ASN A 189 -6.92 11.65 -15.57
N ARG A 190 -7.56 11.94 -14.44
CA ARG A 190 -7.43 13.20 -13.68
C ARG A 190 -7.83 12.97 -12.23
N ARG A 191 -7.38 13.85 -11.33
CA ARG A 191 -7.72 13.80 -9.91
C ARG A 191 -9.12 14.39 -9.67
N VAL A 192 -10.16 13.58 -9.90
CA VAL A 192 -11.56 13.92 -9.56
C VAL A 192 -11.75 13.95 -8.04
N PHE A 193 -11.20 12.95 -7.36
CA PHE A 193 -11.17 12.86 -5.90
C PHE A 193 -9.73 13.12 -5.42
N PRO A 194 -9.41 14.31 -4.90
CA PRO A 194 -8.07 14.63 -4.47
C PRO A 194 -7.65 13.80 -3.25
N VAL A 195 -6.54 13.06 -3.38
CA VAL A 195 -5.90 12.36 -2.27
C VAL A 195 -4.61 13.10 -1.90
N PRO A 196 -4.52 13.72 -0.71
CA PRO A 196 -3.32 14.41 -0.28
C PRO A 196 -2.14 13.44 -0.08
N GLY A 197 -0.92 13.93 -0.28
CA GLY A 197 0.31 13.16 -0.05
C GLY A 197 0.55 12.80 1.43
N PRO A 198 1.72 12.22 1.74
CA PRO A 198 2.06 11.74 3.09
C PRO A 198 1.92 12.80 4.19
N ALA A 199 1.58 12.35 5.41
CA ALA A 199 1.61 13.15 6.62
C ALA A 199 3.03 13.28 7.17
N TYR A 200 3.83 12.22 7.03
CA TYR A 200 5.22 12.15 7.48
C TYR A 200 6.16 12.00 6.29
N GLN A 201 7.32 12.63 6.37
CA GLN A 201 8.41 12.43 5.41
C GLN A 201 9.33 11.34 5.96
N PRO A 202 9.62 10.27 5.19
CA PRO A 202 10.59 9.28 5.62
C PRO A 202 11.96 9.95 5.78
N ALA A 203 12.71 9.56 6.81
CA ALA A 203 14.11 9.94 6.89
C ALA A 203 14.81 9.41 5.61
N PRO A 204 15.67 10.21 4.96
CA PRO A 204 16.43 9.71 3.83
C PRO A 204 17.20 8.47 4.29
N ALA A 205 16.99 7.35 3.61
CA ALA A 205 17.75 6.14 3.88
C ALA A 205 19.25 6.49 3.82
N PRO A 206 20.10 5.94 4.71
CA PRO A 206 21.54 6.19 4.68
C PRO A 206 22.03 6.02 3.25
N GLY A 207 22.50 7.13 2.69
CA GLY A 207 22.46 7.38 1.26
C GLY A 207 23.23 6.32 0.47
N PHE A 208 22.51 5.50 -0.29
CA PHE A 208 23.08 4.94 -1.49
C PHE A 208 23.27 6.10 -2.48
N ASP A 209 24.51 6.47 -2.77
CA ASP A 209 24.79 7.50 -3.77
C ASP A 209 24.48 6.95 -5.17
N GLY A 210 23.25 7.17 -5.62
CA GLY A 210 22.81 6.81 -6.96
C GLY A 210 23.29 7.76 -8.06
N SER A 211 24.21 8.69 -7.78
CA SER A 211 24.78 9.60 -8.77
C SER A 211 25.39 8.83 -9.96
N VAL A 212 26.19 7.80 -9.68
CA VAL A 212 26.85 6.96 -10.70
C VAL A 212 25.82 6.27 -11.58
N ARG A 213 24.85 5.55 -10.98
CA ARG A 213 23.78 4.86 -11.73
C ARG A 213 22.96 5.81 -12.58
N ARG A 214 22.59 6.98 -12.05
CA ARG A 214 21.84 8.00 -12.79
C ARG A 214 22.64 8.52 -13.98
N ALA A 215 23.92 8.80 -13.80
CA ALA A 215 24.79 9.25 -14.89
C ALA A 215 24.92 8.18 -15.99
N ILE A 216 25.07 6.92 -15.62
CA ILE A 216 25.11 5.79 -16.58
C ILE A 216 23.82 5.73 -17.39
N LEU A 217 22.66 5.71 -16.71
CA LEU A 217 21.37 5.65 -17.39
C LEU A 217 21.14 6.88 -18.27
N GLU A 218 21.54 8.07 -17.84
CA GLU A 218 21.40 9.29 -18.63
C GLU A 218 22.27 9.28 -19.90
N ILE A 219 23.53 8.83 -19.80
CA ILE A 219 24.43 8.68 -20.97
C ILE A 219 23.77 7.75 -21.99
N LEU A 220 23.33 6.58 -21.54
CA LEU A 220 22.74 5.59 -22.43
C LEU A 220 21.35 5.99 -22.94
N TYR A 221 20.57 6.74 -22.16
CA TYR A 221 19.27 7.26 -22.58
C TYR A 221 19.44 8.34 -23.65
N ARG A 222 20.44 9.22 -23.53
CA ARG A 222 20.76 10.18 -24.60
C ARG A 222 21.14 9.48 -25.89
N HIS A 223 21.97 8.46 -25.81
CA HIS A 223 22.31 7.64 -26.97
C HIS A 223 21.09 6.95 -27.56
N PHE A 224 20.21 6.40 -26.74
CA PHE A 224 18.93 5.83 -27.17
C PHE A 224 18.04 6.87 -27.87
N ARG A 225 17.98 8.10 -27.36
CA ARG A 225 17.22 9.19 -27.96
C ARG A 225 17.66 9.54 -29.38
N GLU A 226 18.93 9.34 -29.69
CA GLU A 226 19.54 9.66 -30.97
C GLU A 226 19.63 8.46 -31.92
N ARG A 227 19.89 7.26 -31.38
CA ARG A 227 20.22 6.04 -32.14
C ARG A 227 19.34 4.84 -31.82
N ALA A 228 18.27 5.03 -31.05
CA ALA A 228 17.37 3.98 -30.58
C ALA A 228 18.15 2.83 -29.90
N PHE A 229 17.81 1.57 -30.19
CA PHE A 229 18.42 0.40 -29.58
C PHE A 229 19.78 -0.01 -30.18
N GLN A 230 20.47 0.89 -30.86
CA GLN A 230 21.85 0.66 -31.26
C GLN A 230 22.77 0.56 -30.03
N GLU A 231 23.84 -0.21 -30.16
CA GLU A 231 24.81 -0.39 -29.09
C GLU A 231 25.83 0.74 -29.08
N MET A 232 26.08 1.31 -27.90
CA MET A 232 27.16 2.25 -27.68
C MET A 232 28.47 1.47 -27.52
N PRO A 233 29.52 1.79 -28.31
CA PRO A 233 30.84 1.22 -28.11
C PRO A 233 31.39 1.53 -26.70
N ARG A 234 32.11 0.60 -26.10
CA ARG A 234 32.70 0.76 -24.75
C ARG A 234 33.55 2.04 -24.63
N GLU A 235 34.33 2.36 -25.65
CA GLU A 235 35.22 3.53 -25.64
C GLU A 235 34.44 4.85 -25.58
N ASP A 236 33.34 4.94 -26.32
CA ASP A 236 32.46 6.11 -26.31
C ASP A 236 31.79 6.27 -24.94
N PHE A 237 31.31 5.16 -24.38
CA PHE A 237 30.73 5.16 -23.04
C PHE A 237 31.73 5.60 -21.97
N LEU A 238 32.93 5.01 -21.95
CA LEU A 238 33.95 5.34 -20.95
C LEU A 238 34.39 6.81 -21.06
N ARG A 239 34.45 7.36 -22.28
CA ARG A 239 34.75 8.77 -22.50
C ARG A 239 33.67 9.67 -21.91
N GLU A 240 32.39 9.38 -22.15
CA GLU A 240 31.28 10.15 -21.58
C GLU A 240 31.14 9.98 -20.06
N ALA A 241 31.33 8.75 -19.56
CA ALA A 241 31.29 8.44 -18.14
C ALA A 241 32.39 9.21 -17.40
N ARG A 242 33.63 9.21 -17.92
CA ARG A 242 34.75 9.96 -17.33
C ARG A 242 34.50 11.47 -17.32
N ALA A 243 33.88 12.00 -18.38
CA ALA A 243 33.53 13.43 -18.45
C ALA A 243 32.50 13.85 -17.40
N ARG A 244 31.63 12.92 -16.96
CA ARG A 244 30.54 13.19 -16.01
C ARG A 244 30.85 12.80 -14.57
N LEU A 245 31.56 11.70 -14.39
CA LEU A 245 31.81 11.06 -13.09
C LEU A 245 33.23 11.28 -12.58
N GLY A 246 34.12 11.87 -13.38
CA GLY A 246 35.51 12.13 -13.00
C GLY A 246 36.28 10.84 -12.80
N GLU A 247 36.79 10.63 -11.59
CA GLU A 247 37.57 9.44 -11.19
C GLU A 247 36.71 8.29 -10.66
N LEU A 248 35.39 8.48 -10.51
CA LEU A 248 34.50 7.43 -10.02
C LEU A 248 34.41 6.30 -11.06
N ASP A 249 34.66 5.07 -10.62
CA ASP A 249 34.55 3.89 -11.46
C ASP A 249 33.07 3.53 -11.71
N ALA A 250 32.61 3.75 -12.94
CA ALA A 250 31.25 3.41 -13.36
C ALA A 250 31.03 1.90 -13.50
N MET A 251 32.10 1.09 -13.51
CA MET A 251 32.00 -0.29 -13.93
C MET A 251 31.21 -1.22 -13.02
N PRO A 252 31.38 -1.19 -11.69
CA PRO A 252 30.57 -1.98 -10.78
C PRO A 252 29.06 -1.73 -10.99
N ASP A 253 28.68 -0.48 -11.22
CA ASP A 253 27.30 -0.10 -11.46
C ASP A 253 26.79 -0.50 -12.84
N VAL A 254 27.63 -0.49 -13.89
CA VAL A 254 27.25 -1.02 -15.21
C VAL A 254 26.91 -2.51 -15.12
N PHE A 255 27.75 -3.31 -14.46
CA PHE A 255 27.48 -4.74 -14.28
C PHE A 255 26.25 -4.98 -13.41
N TYR A 256 26.10 -4.22 -12.33
CA TYR A 256 24.90 -4.28 -11.50
C TYR A 256 23.62 -3.97 -12.29
N LEU A 257 23.63 -2.91 -13.11
CA LEU A 257 22.50 -2.54 -13.97
C LEU A 257 22.24 -3.60 -15.05
N ALA A 258 23.27 -4.32 -15.48
CA ALA A 258 23.14 -5.43 -16.41
C ALA A 258 22.46 -6.66 -15.80
N GLU A 259 22.90 -7.07 -14.61
CA GLU A 259 22.27 -8.14 -13.82
C GLU A 259 20.81 -7.81 -13.50
N ARG A 260 20.49 -6.52 -13.33
CA ARG A 260 19.12 -6.01 -13.16
C ARG A 260 18.29 -5.98 -14.45
N GLY A 261 18.86 -6.32 -15.59
CA GLY A 261 18.18 -6.32 -16.89
C GLY A 261 17.95 -4.92 -17.49
N LEU A 262 18.54 -3.86 -16.93
CA LEU A 262 18.35 -2.47 -17.37
C LEU A 262 19.33 -2.08 -18.48
N VAL A 263 20.51 -2.70 -18.47
CA VAL A 263 21.55 -2.50 -19.48
C VAL A 263 21.89 -3.84 -20.10
N ARG A 264 21.95 -3.91 -21.43
CA ARG A 264 22.46 -5.08 -22.13
C ARG A 264 23.93 -4.88 -22.44
N LEU A 265 24.75 -5.85 -22.05
CA LEU A 265 26.18 -5.90 -22.36
C LEU A 265 26.42 -6.83 -23.53
N THR A 266 27.27 -6.41 -24.45
CA THR A 266 27.79 -7.27 -25.51
C THR A 266 29.23 -7.64 -25.13
N PRO A 267 29.53 -8.92 -24.91
CA PRO A 267 30.87 -9.35 -24.50
C PRO A 267 31.90 -9.03 -25.60
N ALA A 268 33.15 -8.83 -25.18
CA ALA A 268 34.29 -8.75 -26.08
C ALA A 268 35.20 -9.98 -25.91
N ASP A 269 36.03 -10.22 -26.92
CA ASP A 269 37.12 -11.18 -26.81
C ASP A 269 38.23 -10.61 -25.90
N SER A 270 38.87 -11.50 -25.13
CA SER A 270 39.92 -11.17 -24.16
C SER A 270 41.00 -10.25 -24.77
N PRO A 271 41.45 -9.17 -24.07
CA PRO A 271 41.32 -8.87 -22.64
C PRO A 271 40.17 -7.92 -22.25
N ALA A 272 39.25 -7.60 -23.17
CA ALA A 272 38.12 -6.73 -22.87
C ALA A 272 36.92 -7.55 -22.36
N TRP A 273 36.33 -7.16 -21.24
CA TRP A 273 35.15 -7.83 -20.66
C TRP A 273 33.82 -7.37 -21.30
N MET A 274 33.85 -6.36 -22.17
CA MET A 274 32.70 -5.87 -22.96
C MET A 274 33.17 -5.12 -24.20
N ARG A 275 32.46 -5.31 -25.32
CA ARG A 275 32.61 -4.57 -26.57
C ARG A 275 31.75 -3.31 -26.60
N SER A 276 30.50 -3.45 -26.19
CA SER A 276 29.47 -2.42 -26.30
C SER A 276 28.34 -2.65 -25.30
N LEU A 277 27.53 -1.62 -25.08
CA LEU A 277 26.38 -1.66 -24.18
C LEU A 277 25.22 -0.79 -24.68
N ARG A 278 24.00 -1.10 -24.23
CA ARG A 278 22.81 -0.26 -24.48
C ARG A 278 21.78 -0.41 -23.38
N LEU A 279 20.83 0.52 -23.31
CA LEU A 279 19.62 0.31 -22.51
C LEU A 279 18.74 -0.78 -23.10
N THR A 280 18.07 -1.51 -22.22
CA THR A 280 16.92 -2.34 -22.54
C THR A 280 15.64 -1.50 -22.52
N ALA A 281 14.51 -2.07 -22.93
CA ALA A 281 13.21 -1.38 -22.81
C ALA A 281 12.92 -1.02 -21.33
N ASP A 282 13.12 -1.96 -20.42
CA ASP A 282 12.96 -1.73 -18.97
C ASP A 282 13.89 -0.63 -18.45
N GLY A 283 15.11 -0.52 -18.98
CA GLY A 283 16.05 0.55 -18.65
C GLY A 283 15.58 1.94 -19.11
N VAL A 284 14.97 2.01 -20.30
CA VAL A 284 14.35 3.24 -20.83
C VAL A 284 13.16 3.63 -19.96
N ASP A 285 12.24 2.71 -19.72
CA ASP A 285 11.03 2.95 -18.92
C ASP A 285 11.37 3.40 -17.50
N LEU A 286 12.34 2.73 -16.85
CA LEU A 286 12.82 3.13 -15.53
C LEU A 286 13.35 4.56 -15.54
N TYR A 287 14.15 4.93 -16.55
CA TYR A 287 14.71 6.29 -16.64
C TYR A 287 13.61 7.34 -16.85
N GLU A 288 12.64 7.07 -17.72
CA GLU A 288 11.51 8.00 -17.96
C GLU A 288 10.64 8.18 -16.71
N GLN A 289 10.40 7.10 -15.96
CA GLN A 289 9.61 7.15 -14.73
C GLN A 289 10.35 7.86 -13.59
N THR A 290 11.63 7.53 -13.38
CA THR A 290 12.38 7.98 -12.19
C THR A 290 13.06 9.32 -12.38
N VAL A 291 13.54 9.64 -13.58
CA VAL A 291 14.31 10.87 -13.84
C VAL A 291 13.47 11.93 -14.54
N LEU A 292 12.62 11.54 -15.50
CA LEU A 292 11.76 12.49 -16.22
C LEU A 292 10.38 12.67 -15.56
N GLY A 293 10.03 11.85 -14.57
CA GLY A 293 8.76 11.92 -13.86
C GLY A 293 7.55 11.60 -14.74
N LYS A 294 7.74 10.89 -15.86
CA LYS A 294 6.63 10.47 -16.73
C LYS A 294 5.94 9.26 -16.11
N ALA A 295 4.64 9.38 -15.84
CA ALA A 295 3.82 8.23 -15.48
C ALA A 295 3.79 7.23 -16.64
N GLN A 296 3.77 5.93 -16.33
CA GLN A 296 3.67 4.82 -17.27
C GLN A 296 2.47 5.07 -18.20
N ALA A 297 2.75 5.47 -19.43
CA ALA A 297 1.76 5.65 -20.48
C ALA A 297 1.98 4.54 -21.49
N LEU A 298 1.52 3.33 -21.14
CA LEU A 298 1.16 2.21 -22.02
C LEU A 298 0.67 1.04 -21.16
#